data_AF-A0A4V1K2S3-F1
#
_entry.id   AF-A0A4V1K2S3-F1
#
_cell.length_a   1.000
_cell.length_b   1.000
_cell.length_c   1.000
_cell.angle_alpha   90.00
_cell.angle_beta   90.00
_cell.angle_gamma   90.00
#
_symmetry.space_group_name_H-M   'P 1'
#
loop_
_entity.id
_entity.type
_entity.pdbx_description
1 polymer ?
#
loop_
_entity_poly.entity_id
_entity_poly.type
_entity_poly.pdbx_seq_one_letter_code
_entity_poly.pdbx_strand_id
1 'polypeptide(L)'
;FFLLIISGFASGLGLVEGVVSALGEVLELGRDTTLALVLWAVLLLSLPTLLSYGEHAPWAGIRLWGRSIFVFIEYMVTALILAVGALLTSLFVARRFGFAAFAAEANKGAGRLRVTRHWQFFVVIVAPGA
;
A
#
# COMPACT_ATOMS: atom_id res chain seq x y z
N PHE A 1 -10.94 -6.89 21.85
CA PHE A 1 -10.51 -7.85 20.81
C PHE A 1 -11.48 -7.96 19.64
N PHE A 2 -12.79 -8.15 19.84
CA PHE A 2 -13.75 -8.27 18.74
C PHE A 2 -13.68 -7.14 17.68
N LEU A 3 -13.71 -5.86 18.11
CA LEU A 3 -13.59 -4.73 17.19
C LEU A 3 -12.24 -4.65 16.46
N LEU A 4 -11.14 -5.05 17.12
CA LEU A 4 -9.81 -5.07 16.51
C LEU A 4 -9.72 -6.14 15.40
N ILE A 5 -10.36 -7.29 15.61
CA ILE A 5 -10.42 -8.35 14.60
C ILE A 5 -11.19 -7.86 13.37
N ILE A 6 -12.34 -7.21 13.57
CA ILE A 6 -13.13 -6.65 12.46
C ILE A 6 -12.31 -5.60 11.68
N SER A 7 -11.65 -4.68 12.40
CA SER A 7 -10.83 -3.64 11.78
C SER A 7 -9.63 -4.22 11.01
N GLY A 8 -8.95 -5.22 11.58
CA GLY A 8 -7.85 -5.91 10.93
C GLY A 8 -8.31 -6.66 9.66
N PHE A 9 -9.47 -7.33 9.72
CA PHE A 9 -10.02 -8.03 8.58
C PHE A 9 -10.43 -7.08 7.45
N ALA A 10 -11.09 -5.97 7.78
CA ALA A 10 -11.46 -4.94 6.81
C ALA A 10 -10.23 -4.34 6.11
N SER A 11 -9.17 -4.06 6.87
CA SER A 11 -7.92 -3.53 6.33
C SER A 11 -7.21 -4.55 5.44
N GLY A 12 -7.15 -5.81 5.88
CA GLY A 12 -6.56 -6.91 5.10
C GLY A 12 -7.29 -7.14 3.77
N LEU A 13 -8.63 -7.13 3.78
CA LEU A 13 -9.43 -7.22 2.57
C LEU A 13 -9.15 -6.07 1.60
N GLY A 14 -9.05 -4.83 2.09
CA GLY A 14 -8.74 -3.67 1.25
C GLY A 14 -7.39 -3.78 0.55
N LEU A 15 -6.37 -4.29 1.27
CA LEU A 15 -5.04 -4.54 0.70
C LEU A 15 -5.06 -5.66 -0.35
N VAL A 16 -5.73 -6.78 -0.06
CA VAL A 16 -5.83 -7.92 -0.99
C VAL A 16 -6.57 -7.53 -2.26
N GLU A 17 -7.70 -6.83 -2.16
CA GLU A 17 -8.49 -6.43 -3.33
C GLU A 17 -7.69 -5.50 -4.26
N GLY A 18 -6.93 -4.57 -3.69
CA GLY A 18 -6.05 -3.70 -4.47
C GLY A 18 -5.00 -4.48 -5.28
N VAL A 19 -4.39 -5.49 -4.66
CA VAL A 19 -3.40 -6.35 -5.32
C VAL A 19 -4.05 -7.26 -6.37
N VAL A 20 -5.20 -7.86 -6.05
CA VAL A 20 -5.94 -8.74 -6.97
C VAL A 20 -6.40 -7.98 -8.21
N SER A 21 -6.90 -6.75 -8.06
CA SER A 21 -7.30 -5.93 -9.19
C SER A 21 -6.11 -5.57 -10.07
N ALA A 22 -5.00 -5.12 -9.47
CA ALA A 22 -3.80 -4.74 -10.22
C ALA A 22 -3.18 -5.94 -10.96
N LEU A 23 -3.05 -7.10 -10.28
CA LEU A 23 -2.53 -8.31 -10.93
C LEU A 23 -3.50 -8.90 -11.94
N GLY A 24 -4.81 -8.81 -11.70
CA GLY A 24 -5.83 -9.27 -12.63
C GLY A 24 -5.78 -8.50 -13.95
N GLU A 25 -5.57 -7.19 -13.88
CA GLU A 25 -5.39 -6.33 -15.06
C GLU A 25 -4.07 -6.63 -15.79
N VAL A 26 -2.97 -6.84 -15.06
CA VAL A 26 -1.65 -7.10 -15.66
C VAL A 26 -1.54 -8.51 -16.26
N LEU A 27 -2.13 -9.52 -15.61
CA LEU A 27 -2.03 -10.92 -16.03
C LEU A 27 -3.20 -11.36 -16.92
N GLU A 28 -4.21 -10.51 -17.12
CA GLU A 28 -5.46 -10.80 -17.84
C GLU A 28 -6.14 -12.11 -17.37
N LEU A 29 -5.95 -12.47 -16.10
CA LEU A 29 -6.48 -13.70 -15.52
C LEU A 29 -7.88 -13.49 -14.94
N GLY A 30 -8.67 -14.56 -14.93
CA GLY A 30 -9.96 -14.58 -14.24
C GLY A 30 -9.84 -14.27 -12.75
N ARG A 31 -10.81 -13.52 -12.20
CA ARG A 31 -10.77 -12.98 -10.83
C ARG A 31 -10.49 -14.04 -9.77
N ASP A 32 -11.15 -15.19 -9.86
CA ASP A 32 -11.05 -16.25 -8.85
C ASP A 32 -9.65 -16.89 -8.84
N THR A 33 -9.03 -17.03 -10.02
CA THR A 33 -7.66 -17.53 -10.16
C THR A 33 -6.64 -16.54 -9.59
N THR A 34 -6.79 -15.26 -9.90
CA THR A 34 -5.90 -14.20 -9.38
C THR A 34 -6.03 -14.07 -7.87
N LEU A 35 -7.25 -14.15 -7.33
CA LEU A 35 -7.50 -14.13 -5.89
C LEU A 35 -6.81 -15.31 -5.20
N ALA A 36 -6.99 -16.53 -5.70
CA ALA A 36 -6.34 -17.70 -5.13
C ALA A 36 -4.81 -17.58 -5.16
N LEU A 37 -4.24 -17.08 -6.27
CA LEU A 37 -2.80 -16.85 -6.41
C LEU A 37 -2.30 -15.84 -5.38
N VAL A 38 -2.98 -14.69 -5.24
CA VAL A 38 -2.59 -13.65 -4.27
C VAL A 38 -2.66 -14.17 -2.85
N LEU A 39 -3.71 -14.91 -2.48
CA LEU A 39 -3.83 -15.50 -1.15
C LEU A 39 -2.70 -16.49 -0.85
N TRP A 40 -2.36 -17.35 -1.81
CA TRP A 40 -1.22 -18.27 -1.66
C TRP A 40 0.11 -17.53 -1.55
N ALA A 41 0.32 -16.50 -2.37
CA ALA A 41 1.52 -15.68 -2.32
C ALA A 41 1.66 -14.98 -0.96
N VAL A 42 0.61 -14.32 -0.47
CA VAL A 42 0.61 -13.64 0.83
C VAL A 42 0.88 -14.63 1.96
N LEU A 43 0.23 -15.81 1.93
CA LEU A 43 0.49 -16.85 2.92
C LEU A 43 1.96 -17.28 2.92
N LEU A 44 2.51 -17.61 1.75
CA LEU A 44 3.91 -18.04 1.62
C LEU A 44 4.91 -16.94 2.01
N LEU A 45 4.65 -15.69 1.64
CA LEU A 45 5.49 -14.54 2.01
C LEU A 45 5.36 -14.18 3.50
N SER A 46 4.26 -14.54 4.16
CA SER A 46 4.08 -14.30 5.60
C SER A 46 4.78 -15.34 6.49
N LEU A 47 5.06 -16.54 5.98
CA LEU A 47 5.81 -17.56 6.73
C LEU A 47 7.21 -17.09 7.19
N PRO A 48 8.09 -16.55 6.32
CA PRO A 48 9.42 -16.09 6.73
C PRO A 48 9.36 -14.92 7.71
N THR A 49 8.37 -14.02 7.57
CA THR A 49 8.21 -12.87 8.47
C THR A 49 7.72 -13.31 9.84
N LEU A 50 6.77 -14.25 9.92
CA LEU A 50 6.30 -14.84 11.18
C LEU A 50 7.40 -15.65 11.89
N LEU A 51 8.18 -16.45 11.15
CA LEU A 51 9.27 -17.25 11.71
C LEU A 51 10.47 -16.42 12.18
N SER A 52 10.56 -15.16 11.77
CA SER A 52 11.56 -14.19 12.22
C SER A 52 11.01 -13.22 13.28
N TYR A 53 9.73 -13.32 13.62
CA TYR A 53 9.06 -12.46 14.58
C TYR A 53 9.28 -12.95 16.02
N GLY A 54 10.12 -12.23 16.76
CA GLY A 54 10.41 -12.49 18.18
C GLY A 54 11.77 -13.13 18.43
N GLU A 55 12.33 -12.90 19.62
CA GLU A 55 13.69 -13.36 19.98
C GLU A 55 13.83 -14.89 20.08
N HIS A 56 12.71 -15.59 20.27
CA HIS A 56 12.67 -17.05 20.45
C HIS A 56 12.29 -17.79 19.17
N ALA A 57 12.17 -17.06 18.05
CA ALA A 57 11.72 -17.64 16.80
C ALA A 57 12.85 -18.46 16.14
N PRO A 58 12.54 -19.57 15.44
CA PRO A 58 13.56 -20.44 14.84
C PRO A 58 14.53 -19.71 13.90
N TRP A 59 14.08 -18.61 13.29
CA TRP A 59 14.88 -17.79 12.37
C TRP A 59 15.33 -16.45 12.97
N ALA A 60 15.30 -16.29 14.29
CA ALA A 60 15.82 -15.11 14.98
C ALA A 60 17.35 -14.91 14.80
N GLY A 61 18.07 -15.99 14.46
CA GLY A 61 19.50 -15.95 14.11
C GLY A 61 19.78 -15.42 12.70
N ILE A 62 18.80 -15.43 11.79
CA ILE A 62 18.97 -14.92 10.43
C ILE A 62 18.71 -13.41 10.45
N ARG A 63 19.79 -12.64 10.50
CA ARG A 63 19.75 -11.18 10.54
C ARG A 63 20.20 -10.57 9.22
N LEU A 64 19.36 -9.73 8.63
CA LEU A 64 19.69 -8.91 7.47
C LEU A 64 20.04 -7.51 7.97
N TRP A 65 21.27 -7.05 7.72
CA TRP A 65 21.79 -5.77 8.23
C TRP A 65 21.59 -5.57 9.75
N GLY A 66 21.75 -6.63 10.52
CA GLY A 66 21.60 -6.60 11.98
C GLY A 66 20.15 -6.53 12.49
N ARG A 67 19.15 -6.56 11.59
CA ARG A 67 17.71 -6.58 11.90
C ARG A 67 17.12 -7.95 11.57
N SER A 68 16.01 -8.31 12.23
CA SER A 68 15.24 -9.50 11.84
C SER A 68 14.63 -9.30 10.45
N ILE A 69 14.31 -10.40 9.76
CA ILE A 69 13.70 -10.36 8.41
C ILE A 69 12.39 -9.57 8.46
N PHE A 70 11.61 -9.72 9.54
CA PHE A 70 10.38 -8.95 9.77
C PHE A 70 10.65 -7.45 9.78
N VAL A 71 11.57 -6.97 10.65
CA VAL A 71 11.87 -5.54 10.80
C VAL A 71 12.48 -4.96 9.52
N PHE A 72 13.27 -5.76 8.81
CA PHE A 72 13.84 -5.34 7.54
C PHE A 72 12.76 -5.11 6.46
N ILE A 73 11.85 -6.07 6.27
CA ILE A 73 10.75 -5.95 5.30
C ILE A 73 9.80 -4.82 5.70
N GLU A 74 9.49 -4.69 7.00
CA GLU A 74 8.68 -3.58 7.52
C GLU A 74 9.31 -2.22 7.17
N TYR A 75 10.61 -2.07 7.39
CA TYR A 75 11.33 -0.85 7.03
C TYR A 75 11.30 -0.58 5.51
N MET A 76 11.53 -1.60 4.69
CA MET A 76 11.47 -1.45 3.23
C MET A 76 10.09 -0.98 2.77
N VAL A 77 9.01 -1.56 3.29
CA VAL A 77 7.66 -1.19 2.86
C VAL A 77 7.28 0.20 3.35
N THR A 78 7.48 0.47 4.64
CA THR A 78 6.97 1.70 5.28
C THR A 78 7.85 2.92 4.99
N ALA A 79 9.17 2.78 5.05
CA ALA A 79 10.09 3.90 4.88
C ALA A 79 10.47 4.14 3.42
N LEU A 80 10.50 3.09 2.59
CA LEU A 80 10.95 3.21 1.19
C LEU A 80 9.77 3.16 0.22
N ILE A 81 9.07 2.03 0.12
CA ILE A 81 8.06 1.81 -0.93
C ILE A 81 6.90 2.79 -0.81
N LEU A 82 6.36 2.96 0.39
CA LEU A 82 5.22 3.86 0.61
C LEU A 82 5.61 5.33 0.38
N ALA A 83 6.77 5.76 0.89
CA ALA A 83 7.26 7.13 0.72
C ALA A 83 7.56 7.45 -0.75
N VAL A 84 8.26 6.55 -1.44
CA VAL A 84 8.56 6.70 -2.87
C VAL A 84 7.27 6.66 -3.70
N GLY A 85 6.34 5.76 -3.39
CA GLY A 85 5.04 5.70 -4.05
C GLY A 85 4.27 7.00 -3.91
N ALA A 86 4.18 7.54 -2.69
CA ALA A 86 3.52 8.82 -2.44
C ALA A 86 4.18 9.98 -3.20
N LEU A 87 5.51 10.04 -3.21
CA LEU A 87 6.27 11.06 -3.94
C LEU A 87 6.05 10.97 -5.45
N LEU A 88 6.09 9.77 -6.03
CA LEU A 88 5.84 9.55 -7.45
C LEU A 88 4.41 9.91 -7.84
N THR A 89 3.42 9.54 -7.02
CA THR A 89 2.02 9.93 -7.26
C THR A 89 1.85 11.44 -7.19
N SER A 90 2.44 12.12 -6.20
CA SER A 90 2.41 13.58 -6.09
C SER A 90 3.07 14.25 -7.31
N LEU A 91 4.25 13.79 -7.71
CA LEU A 91 4.97 14.33 -8.87
C LEU A 91 4.19 14.12 -10.17
N PHE A 92 3.53 12.96 -10.32
CA PHE A 92 2.69 12.66 -11.48
C PHE A 92 1.50 13.63 -11.57
N VAL A 93 0.82 13.89 -10.44
CA VAL A 93 -0.28 14.87 -10.38
C VAL A 93 0.22 16.28 -10.68
N ALA A 94 1.38 16.66 -10.13
CA ALA A 94 1.99 17.97 -10.31
C ALA A 94 2.40 18.25 -11.76
N ARG A 95 3.02 17.27 -12.45
CA ARG A 95 3.64 17.49 -13.76
C ARG A 95 2.82 17.02 -14.96
N ARG A 96 2.14 15.87 -14.86
CA ARG A 96 1.54 15.23 -16.05
C ARG A 96 0.01 15.26 -16.04
N PHE A 97 -0.60 14.94 -14.91
CA PHE A 97 -2.06 14.87 -14.80
C PHE A 97 -2.69 16.26 -14.69
N GLY A 98 -2.04 17.17 -13.97
CA GLY A 98 -2.53 18.51 -13.71
C GLY A 98 -3.59 18.53 -12.60
N PHE A 99 -3.46 19.47 -11.67
CA PHE A 99 -4.35 19.53 -10.51
C PHE A 99 -5.83 19.74 -10.88
N ALA A 100 -6.12 20.41 -12.00
CA ALA A 100 -7.50 20.62 -12.45
C ALA A 100 -8.19 19.31 -12.84
N ALA A 101 -7.49 18.41 -13.54
CA ALA A 101 -8.02 17.09 -13.89
C ALA A 101 -8.12 16.19 -12.66
N PHE A 102 -7.12 16.26 -11.76
CA PHE A 102 -7.15 15.54 -10.47
C PHE A 102 -8.33 15.98 -9.60
N ALA A 103 -8.54 17.29 -9.44
CA ALA A 103 -9.66 17.83 -8.70
C ALA A 103 -10.99 17.49 -9.37
N ALA A 104 -11.06 17.46 -10.71
CA ALA A 104 -12.27 17.03 -11.41
C ALA A 104 -12.60 15.56 -11.14
N GLU A 105 -11.61 14.66 -11.23
CA GLU A 105 -11.79 13.23 -10.96
C GLU A 105 -12.10 12.96 -9.48
N ALA A 106 -11.36 13.58 -8.57
CA ALA A 106 -11.59 13.47 -7.13
C ALA A 106 -12.94 14.07 -6.71
N ASN A 107 -13.49 15.01 -7.49
CA ASN A 107 -14.82 15.57 -7.27
C ASN A 107 -15.94 14.84 -8.03
N LYS A 108 -15.64 13.82 -8.85
CA LYS A 108 -16.70 12.99 -9.44
C LYS A 108 -17.39 12.20 -8.33
N GLY A 109 -18.68 12.47 -8.14
CA GLY A 109 -19.47 11.91 -7.03
C GLY A 109 -19.36 12.68 -5.71
N ALA A 110 -18.57 13.75 -5.65
CA ALA A 110 -18.46 14.59 -4.46
C ALA A 110 -19.67 15.52 -4.34
N GLY A 111 -20.51 15.29 -3.33
CA GLY A 111 -21.65 16.14 -3.00
C GLY A 111 -21.21 17.51 -2.44
N ARG A 112 -21.22 17.66 -1.11
CA ARG A 112 -20.99 18.94 -0.43
C ARG A 112 -19.51 19.25 -0.11
N LEU A 113 -18.66 18.22 -0.01
CA LEU A 113 -17.22 18.36 0.22
C LEU A 113 -16.48 18.18 -1.10
N ARG A 114 -15.98 19.28 -1.67
CA ARG A 114 -15.20 19.27 -2.91
C ARG A 114 -13.74 19.60 -2.63
N VAL A 115 -12.83 18.86 -3.25
CA VAL A 115 -11.41 19.17 -3.31
C VAL A 115 -11.28 20.53 -4.02
N THR A 116 -11.01 21.56 -3.23
CA THR A 116 -10.96 22.96 -3.69
C THR A 116 -9.53 23.34 -4.08
N ARG A 117 -9.37 24.45 -4.81
CA ARG A 117 -8.09 24.97 -5.30
C ARG A 117 -7.02 25.18 -4.21
N HIS A 118 -7.39 25.31 -2.93
CA HIS A 118 -6.45 25.42 -1.81
C HIS A 118 -5.66 24.13 -1.53
N TRP A 119 -6.21 22.96 -1.87
CA TRP A 119 -5.50 21.67 -1.78
C TRP A 119 -4.40 21.54 -2.84
N GLN A 120 -4.41 22.39 -3.87
CA GLN A 120 -3.38 22.42 -4.91
C GLN A 120 -2.01 22.71 -4.34
N PHE A 121 -1.92 23.65 -3.40
CA PHE A 121 -0.65 24.01 -2.77
C PHE A 121 -0.08 22.81 -1.99
N PHE A 122 -0.93 22.09 -1.27
CA PHE A 122 -0.51 20.92 -0.49
C PHE A 122 -0.06 19.76 -1.39
N VAL A 123 -0.82 19.43 -2.43
CA VAL A 123 -0.56 18.27 -3.28
C VAL A 123 0.60 18.49 -4.26
N VAL A 124 0.78 19.72 -4.76
CA VAL A 124 1.76 20.03 -5.82
C VAL A 124 3.09 20.56 -5.26
N ILE A 125 3.07 21.25 -4.11
CA ILE A 125 4.27 21.92 -3.57
C ILE A 125 4.73 21.27 -2.25
N VAL A 126 3.81 20.96 -1.33
CA VAL A 126 4.19 20.40 -0.02
C VAL A 126 4.52 18.91 -0.10
N ALA A 127 3.68 18.10 -0.73
CA ALA A 127 3.86 16.65 -0.81
C ALA A 127 5.15 16.17 -1.53
N PRO A 128 5.65 16.81 -2.60
CA PRO A 128 6.91 16.41 -3.22
C PRO A 128 8.15 17.07 -2.59
N GLY A 129 7.97 18.07 -1.71
CA GLY A 129 9.05 18.81 -1.06
C GLY A 129 9.30 18.43 0.40
N ALA A 130 8.47 17.56 1.00
CA ALA A 130 8.59 17.03 2.35
C ALA A 130 9.30 15.67 2.36
#